data_AF-A0A2D0HI21-F1
#
_entry.id   AF-A0A2D0HI21-F1
#
_cell.length_a   1.000
_cell.length_b   1.000
_cell.length_c   1.000
_cell.angle_alpha   90.00
_cell.angle_beta   90.00
_cell.angle_gamma   90.00
#
_symmetry.space_group_name_H-M   'P 1'
#
loop_
_entity.id
_entity.type
_entity.pdbx_description
1 polymer ?
#
loop_
_entity_poly.entity_id
_entity_poly.type
_entity_poly.pdbx_seq_one_letter_code
_entity_poly.pdbx_strand_id
1 'polypeptide(L)'
;YHPFNATFSGENTVVPFKQNISKVTITASSTDAPYGLTRFVNTNYGLIDPSTGTTVFNPDAATFGLKDFPQGNLTFFGAGNDKLFGNIIGNAKLDFQNLKATATGTFNITGGEGKFAGATGTFNFLENDQLNADPTAPFKSQAVLNGSFTTPKTIPEPGNTSVLIGMGIIGVSLLFSHSKDKSKFA
;
A
#
# COMPACT_ATOMS: atom_id res chain seq x y z
N TYR A 1 -14.88 1.84 11.70
CA TYR A 1 -13.48 2.23 11.50
C TYR A 1 -12.71 0.95 11.33
N HIS A 2 -11.96 0.80 10.25
CA HIS A 2 -11.40 -0.47 9.79
C HIS A 2 -9.91 -0.26 9.45
N PRO A 3 -8.96 -0.67 10.31
CA PRO A 3 -7.54 -0.53 10.05
C PRO A 3 -7.09 -1.40 8.87
N PHE A 4 -6.20 -0.88 8.04
CA PHE A 4 -5.68 -1.56 6.87
C PHE A 4 -4.15 -1.56 6.90
N ASN A 5 -3.56 -2.75 6.89
CA ASN A 5 -2.12 -2.94 6.72
C ASN A 5 -1.90 -4.20 5.88
N ALA A 6 -1.17 -4.06 4.77
CA ALA A 6 -0.94 -5.16 3.83
C ALA A 6 0.28 -4.90 2.97
N THR A 7 0.89 -6.00 2.48
CA THR A 7 1.91 -5.94 1.44
C THR A 7 1.33 -6.46 0.13
N PHE A 8 1.42 -5.67 -0.93
CA PHE A 8 1.02 -6.04 -2.27
C PHE A 8 2.24 -6.22 -3.16
N SER A 9 2.24 -7.30 -3.93
CA SER A 9 3.22 -7.53 -5.00
C SER A 9 2.50 -7.52 -6.34
N GLY A 10 3.09 -6.86 -7.33
CA GLY A 10 2.42 -6.63 -8.60
C GLY A 10 3.34 -6.25 -9.74
N GLU A 11 2.69 -5.78 -10.79
CA GLU A 11 3.33 -5.28 -11.99
C GLU A 11 2.77 -3.90 -12.36
N ASN A 12 3.67 -3.05 -12.81
CA ASN A 12 3.39 -1.75 -13.38
C ASN A 12 3.64 -1.81 -14.89
N THR A 13 2.67 -1.33 -15.66
CA THR A 13 2.81 -1.10 -17.10
C THR A 13 2.75 0.38 -17.37
N VAL A 14 3.77 0.91 -18.06
CA VAL A 14 3.88 2.33 -18.39
C VAL A 14 3.74 2.51 -19.89
N VAL A 15 2.73 3.27 -20.29
CA VAL A 15 2.48 3.61 -21.69
C VAL A 15 2.79 5.09 -21.87
N PRO A 16 3.86 5.46 -22.60
CA PRO A 16 4.12 6.85 -22.95
C PRO A 16 2.94 7.44 -23.73
N PHE A 17 2.55 8.67 -23.38
CA PHE A 17 1.39 9.32 -23.97
C PHE A 17 1.78 10.60 -24.72
N LYS A 18 2.48 11.51 -24.05
CA LYS A 18 3.09 12.73 -24.59
C LYS A 18 4.47 12.90 -23.98
N GLN A 19 5.23 13.91 -24.41
CA GLN A 19 6.55 14.20 -23.86
C GLN A 19 6.48 14.25 -22.33
N ASN A 20 7.22 13.34 -21.69
CA ASN A 20 7.32 13.17 -20.24
C ASN A 20 6.03 12.79 -19.50
N ILE A 21 4.92 12.55 -20.21
CA ILE A 21 3.66 12.10 -19.60
C ILE A 21 3.41 10.65 -19.99
N SER A 22 3.14 9.82 -18.99
CA SER A 22 2.77 8.42 -19.18
C SER A 22 1.44 8.10 -18.51
N LYS A 23 0.76 7.09 -19.06
CA LYS A 23 -0.31 6.38 -18.37
C LYS A 23 0.29 5.17 -17.70
N VAL A 24 0.01 5.01 -16.40
CA VAL A 24 0.48 3.87 -15.61
C VAL A 24 -0.70 2.99 -15.25
N THR A 25 -0.55 1.69 -15.45
CA THR A 25 -1.51 0.69 -14.97
C THR A 25 -0.80 -0.24 -14.01
N ILE A 26 -1.37 -0.41 -12.82
CA ILE A 26 -0.84 -1.26 -11.77
C ILE A 26 -1.82 -2.40 -11.54
N THR A 27 -1.32 -3.63 -11.51
CA THR A 27 -2.07 -4.78 -11.02
C THR A 27 -1.26 -5.44 -9.92
N ALA A 28 -1.83 -5.57 -8.73
CA ALA A 28 -1.14 -6.17 -7.61
C ALA A 28 -2.05 -7.08 -6.78
N SER A 29 -1.43 -8.02 -6.08
CA SER A 29 -2.11 -8.98 -5.22
C SER A 29 -1.40 -9.10 -3.87
N SER A 30 -2.15 -9.51 -2.86
CA SER A 30 -1.69 -9.69 -1.49
C SER A 30 -2.33 -10.95 -0.92
N THR A 31 -1.54 -11.71 -0.17
CA THR A 31 -2.01 -12.88 0.58
C THR A 31 -2.41 -12.54 2.01
N ASP A 32 -2.06 -11.34 2.49
CA ASP A 32 -2.22 -10.89 3.87
C ASP A 32 -3.18 -9.69 4.02
N ALA A 33 -3.74 -9.18 2.92
CA ALA A 33 -4.62 -8.03 2.95
C ALA A 33 -5.90 -8.30 3.77
N PRO A 34 -6.25 -7.40 4.70
CA PRO A 34 -7.39 -7.60 5.58
C PRO A 34 -8.71 -7.47 4.80
N TYR A 35 -9.79 -7.95 5.44
CA TYR A 35 -11.16 -7.91 4.92
C TYR A 35 -11.37 -8.66 3.59
N GLY A 36 -10.38 -9.46 3.16
CA GLY A 36 -10.38 -10.23 1.93
C GLY A 36 -10.06 -9.41 0.68
N LEU A 37 -9.52 -8.18 0.80
CA LEU A 37 -9.18 -7.30 -0.31
C LEU A 37 -7.83 -7.68 -0.95
N THR A 38 -7.78 -8.86 -1.56
CA THR A 38 -6.52 -9.53 -1.96
C THR A 38 -5.93 -9.07 -3.28
N ARG A 39 -6.60 -8.19 -4.04
CA ARG A 39 -6.11 -7.69 -5.32
C ARG A 39 -6.51 -6.24 -5.51
N PHE A 40 -5.69 -5.45 -6.18
CA PHE A 40 -6.13 -4.18 -6.73
C PHE A 40 -5.67 -3.97 -8.17
N VAL A 41 -6.41 -3.11 -8.86
CA VAL A 41 -6.04 -2.54 -10.15
C VAL A 41 -6.11 -1.03 -10.03
N ASN A 42 -5.10 -0.35 -10.54
CA ASN A 42 -5.06 1.10 -10.63
C ASN A 42 -4.70 1.55 -12.05
N THR A 43 -5.29 2.66 -12.47
CA THR A 43 -4.85 3.45 -13.60
C THR A 43 -4.55 4.86 -13.12
N ASN A 44 -3.40 5.41 -13.53
CA ASN A 44 -2.94 6.73 -13.12
C ASN A 44 -2.18 7.42 -14.26
N TYR A 45 -1.87 8.70 -14.09
CA TYR A 45 -1.00 9.45 -14.99
C TYR A 45 0.25 9.91 -14.24
N GLY A 46 1.40 9.84 -14.91
CA GLY A 46 2.69 10.28 -14.37
C GLY A 46 3.31 11.36 -15.23
N LEU A 47 3.84 12.41 -14.61
CA LEU A 47 4.70 13.41 -15.26
C LEU A 47 6.12 13.27 -14.71
N ILE A 48 7.06 12.86 -15.56
CA ILE A 48 8.48 12.73 -15.19
C ILE A 48 9.26 14.02 -15.47
N ASP A 49 10.08 14.44 -14.53
CA ASP A 49 11.16 15.38 -14.77
C ASP A 49 12.41 14.60 -15.18
N PRO A 50 12.84 14.65 -16.46
CA PRO A 50 13.97 13.86 -16.93
C PRO A 50 15.31 14.35 -16.35
N SER A 51 15.38 15.57 -15.82
CA SER A 51 16.62 16.10 -15.22
C SER A 51 16.89 15.52 -13.83
N THR A 52 15.82 15.17 -13.11
CA THR A 52 15.91 14.63 -11.75
C THR A 52 15.49 13.16 -11.66
N GLY A 53 14.80 12.60 -12.65
CA GLY A 53 14.17 11.28 -12.56
C GLY A 53 13.02 11.24 -11.55
N THR A 54 12.45 12.38 -11.19
CA THR A 54 11.30 12.45 -10.28
C THR A 54 10.01 12.42 -11.08
N THR A 55 9.05 11.59 -10.66
CA THR A 55 7.74 11.50 -11.31
C THR A 55 6.64 11.87 -10.33
N VAL A 56 5.73 12.74 -10.74
CA VAL A 56 4.51 13.06 -9.99
C VAL A 56 3.34 12.28 -10.58
N PHE A 57 2.55 11.61 -9.74
CA PHE A 57 1.36 10.86 -10.14
C PHE A 57 0.08 11.55 -9.71
N ASN A 58 -0.88 11.66 -10.63
CA ASN A 58 -2.20 12.24 -10.37
C ASN A 58 -3.28 11.57 -11.23
N PRO A 59 -4.43 11.18 -10.64
CA PRO A 59 -5.48 10.49 -11.39
C PRO A 59 -6.15 11.43 -12.40
N ASP A 60 -6.18 12.74 -12.13
CA ASP A 60 -6.71 13.71 -13.07
C ASP A 60 -5.63 14.14 -14.07
N ALA A 61 -5.75 13.65 -15.30
CA ALA A 61 -4.84 13.98 -16.38
C ALA A 61 -4.85 15.49 -16.74
N ALA A 62 -5.94 16.21 -16.42
CA ALA A 62 -6.02 17.65 -16.66
C ALA A 62 -4.97 18.43 -15.87
N THR A 63 -4.49 17.89 -14.73
CA THR A 63 -3.36 18.46 -13.95
C THR A 63 -2.05 18.50 -14.75
N PHE A 64 -1.93 17.68 -15.79
CA PHE A 64 -0.82 17.65 -16.73
C PHE A 64 -1.18 18.24 -18.11
N GLY A 65 -2.27 19.00 -18.20
CA GLY A 65 -2.73 19.66 -19.42
C GLY A 65 -3.50 18.75 -20.40
N LEU A 66 -3.92 17.56 -19.97
CA LEU A 66 -4.64 16.58 -20.77
C LEU A 66 -6.15 16.61 -20.44
N LYS A 67 -6.89 17.58 -21.01
CA LYS A 67 -8.28 17.88 -20.62
C LYS A 67 -9.33 16.85 -21.08
N ASP A 68 -9.07 16.12 -22.16
CA ASP A 68 -10.04 15.19 -22.77
C ASP A 68 -9.82 13.73 -22.33
N PHE A 69 -9.07 13.51 -21.26
CA PHE A 69 -8.67 12.18 -20.80
C PHE A 69 -9.47 11.74 -19.59
N PRO A 70 -9.83 10.44 -19.52
CA PRO A 70 -10.59 9.92 -18.39
C PRO A 70 -9.74 9.98 -17.13
N GLN A 71 -10.39 10.25 -16.01
CA GLN A 71 -9.75 10.19 -14.70
C GLN A 71 -9.26 8.76 -14.42
N GLY A 72 -8.05 8.67 -13.87
CA GLY A 72 -7.50 7.46 -13.29
C GLY A 72 -8.39 6.93 -12.17
N ASN A 73 -8.35 5.63 -11.96
CA ASN A 73 -9.18 4.95 -10.97
C ASN A 73 -8.36 3.93 -10.19
N LEU A 74 -8.90 3.51 -9.06
CA LEU A 74 -8.37 2.46 -8.23
C LEU A 74 -9.53 1.58 -7.81
N THR A 75 -9.35 0.27 -7.90
CA THR A 75 -10.28 -0.72 -7.40
C THR A 75 -9.53 -1.79 -6.62
N PHE A 76 -9.84 -1.95 -5.33
CA PHE A 76 -9.54 -3.18 -4.60
C PHE A 76 -10.67 -4.18 -4.77
N PHE A 77 -10.33 -5.45 -4.93
CA PHE A 77 -11.25 -6.56 -5.14
C PHE A 77 -11.22 -7.48 -3.94
N GLY A 78 -12.41 -7.74 -3.40
CA GLY A 78 -12.67 -8.78 -2.40
C GLY A 78 -13.37 -9.99 -3.00
N ALA A 79 -13.96 -10.81 -2.14
CA ALA A 79 -14.76 -11.95 -2.54
C ALA A 79 -16.12 -11.51 -3.13
N GLY A 80 -16.58 -12.18 -4.19
CA GLY A 80 -17.86 -11.88 -4.82
C GLY A 80 -17.91 -10.45 -5.38
N ASN A 81 -18.90 -9.67 -4.92
CA ASN A 81 -19.12 -8.27 -5.36
C ASN A 81 -18.45 -7.23 -4.44
N ASP A 82 -17.69 -7.66 -3.44
CA ASP A 82 -17.04 -6.75 -2.51
C ASP A 82 -15.89 -5.99 -3.20
N LYS A 83 -15.94 -4.66 -3.21
CA LYS A 83 -14.88 -3.80 -3.76
C LYS A 83 -14.70 -2.52 -2.96
N LEU A 84 -13.49 -1.96 -2.98
CA LEU A 84 -13.25 -0.55 -2.62
C LEU A 84 -12.84 0.21 -3.87
N PHE A 85 -13.33 1.45 -3.99
CA PHE A 85 -13.01 2.36 -5.08
C PHE A 85 -12.26 3.58 -4.57
N GLY A 86 -11.42 4.15 -5.43
CA GLY A 86 -10.68 5.33 -5.07
C GLY A 86 -9.81 5.88 -6.19
N ASN A 87 -8.77 6.59 -5.77
CA ASN A 87 -7.70 7.08 -6.63
C ASN A 87 -6.36 7.11 -5.88
N ILE A 88 -5.26 7.33 -6.60
CA ILE A 88 -3.91 7.39 -6.02
C ILE A 88 -3.24 8.70 -6.41
N ILE A 89 -2.66 9.40 -5.45
CA ILE A 89 -1.75 10.53 -5.68
C ILE A 89 -0.40 10.15 -5.07
N GLY A 90 0.70 10.47 -5.73
CA GLY A 90 2.02 10.12 -5.21
C GLY A 90 3.17 10.70 -5.99
N ASN A 91 4.39 10.36 -5.57
CA ASN A 91 5.63 10.72 -6.24
C ASN A 91 6.55 9.50 -6.27
N ALA A 92 7.34 9.37 -7.33
CA ALA A 92 8.41 8.40 -7.42
C ALA A 92 9.76 9.04 -7.73
N LYS A 93 10.81 8.38 -7.26
CA LYS A 93 12.19 8.63 -7.66
C LYS A 93 12.69 7.44 -8.47
N LEU A 94 13.06 7.66 -9.71
CA LEU A 94 13.57 6.64 -10.62
C LEU A 94 15.10 6.71 -10.68
N ASP A 95 15.72 5.56 -10.53
CA ASP A 95 17.14 5.32 -10.71
C ASP A 95 17.31 4.36 -11.90
N PHE A 96 17.47 4.94 -13.08
CA PHE A 96 17.66 4.20 -14.32
C PHE A 96 19.03 3.50 -14.39
N GLN A 97 20.02 3.92 -13.58
CA GLN A 97 21.34 3.28 -13.56
C GLN A 97 21.28 1.94 -12.82
N ASN A 98 20.56 1.91 -11.69
CA ASN A 98 20.39 0.69 -10.89
C ASN A 98 19.09 -0.07 -11.20
N LEU A 99 18.29 0.43 -12.15
CA LEU A 99 16.97 -0.10 -12.51
C LEU A 99 16.04 -0.24 -11.30
N LYS A 100 15.96 0.80 -10.48
CA LYS A 100 15.09 0.83 -9.30
C LYS A 100 14.22 2.07 -9.28
N ALA A 101 13.06 1.98 -8.66
CA ALA A 101 12.32 3.17 -8.25
C ALA A 101 11.75 2.99 -6.85
N THR A 102 11.55 4.12 -6.18
CA THR A 102 10.82 4.16 -4.91
C THR A 102 9.71 5.18 -5.05
N ALA A 103 8.48 4.77 -4.75
CA ALA A 103 7.31 5.61 -4.80
C ALA A 103 6.64 5.74 -3.43
N THR A 104 6.04 6.89 -3.17
CA THR A 104 5.26 7.16 -1.96
C THR A 104 4.04 7.98 -2.29
N GLY A 105 3.02 7.86 -1.47
CA GLY A 105 1.81 8.66 -1.63
C GLY A 105 0.63 8.07 -0.90
N THR A 106 -0.55 8.29 -1.46
CA THR A 106 -1.81 8.03 -0.81
C THR A 106 -2.85 7.45 -1.77
N PHE A 107 -3.48 6.37 -1.34
CA PHE A 107 -4.72 5.83 -1.88
C PHE A 107 -5.88 6.52 -1.16
N ASN A 108 -6.72 7.26 -1.89
CA ASN A 108 -7.93 7.87 -1.36
C ASN A 108 -9.13 6.98 -1.68
N ILE A 109 -9.73 6.37 -0.65
CA ILE A 109 -10.92 5.54 -0.79
C ILE A 109 -12.15 6.46 -0.80
N THR A 110 -12.92 6.39 -1.88
CA THR A 110 -14.07 7.27 -2.13
C THR A 110 -15.40 6.52 -2.26
N GLY A 111 -15.36 5.19 -2.24
CA GLY A 111 -16.56 4.36 -2.29
C GLY A 111 -16.25 2.88 -2.21
N GLY A 112 -17.29 2.07 -2.39
CA GLY A 112 -17.18 0.62 -2.47
C GLY A 112 -18.49 -0.05 -2.87
N GLU A 113 -18.41 -1.35 -3.08
CA GLU A 113 -19.53 -2.26 -3.39
C GLU A 113 -19.62 -3.38 -2.36
N GLY A 114 -20.76 -4.07 -2.33
CA GLY A 114 -21.00 -5.19 -1.41
C GLY A 114 -21.01 -4.71 0.04
N LYS A 115 -20.25 -5.41 0.90
CA LYS A 115 -20.16 -5.03 2.32
C LYS A 115 -19.46 -3.67 2.54
N PHE A 116 -18.74 -3.18 1.52
CA PHE A 116 -18.02 -1.91 1.56
C PHE A 116 -18.79 -0.73 0.96
N ALA A 117 -20.10 -0.88 0.69
CA ALA A 117 -20.92 0.20 0.15
C ALA A 117 -20.82 1.48 1.03
N GLY A 118 -20.50 2.61 0.39
CA GLY A 118 -20.31 3.90 1.08
C GLY A 118 -18.97 4.05 1.82
N ALA A 119 -17.98 3.21 1.51
CA ALA A 119 -16.67 3.30 2.15
C ALA A 119 -15.96 4.63 1.86
N THR A 120 -15.28 5.17 2.86
CA THR A 120 -14.35 6.30 2.71
C THR A 120 -13.11 6.08 3.56
N GLY A 121 -11.94 6.57 3.13
CA GLY A 121 -10.71 6.32 3.86
C GLY A 121 -9.45 6.70 3.10
N THR A 122 -8.33 6.34 3.71
CA THR A 122 -7.00 6.73 3.22
C THR A 122 -5.98 5.66 3.58
N PHE A 123 -5.19 5.22 2.60
CA PHE A 123 -4.00 4.39 2.83
C PHE A 123 -2.76 5.12 2.34
N ASN A 124 -1.77 5.28 3.19
CA ASN A 124 -0.44 5.69 2.76
C ASN A 124 0.29 4.47 2.19
N PHE A 125 1.16 4.71 1.21
CA PHE A 125 1.99 3.66 0.65
C PHE A 125 3.46 4.04 0.56
N LEU A 126 4.31 3.03 0.66
CA LEU A 126 5.69 3.01 0.21
C LEU A 126 5.84 1.83 -0.76
N GLU A 127 6.26 2.11 -1.98
CA GLU A 127 6.45 1.13 -3.04
C GLU A 127 7.91 1.12 -3.49
N ASN A 128 8.44 -0.08 -3.72
CA ASN A 128 9.75 -0.30 -4.31
C ASN A 128 9.59 -1.11 -5.59
N ASP A 129 10.20 -0.60 -6.65
CA ASP A 129 10.08 -1.15 -7.99
C ASP A 129 11.42 -1.68 -8.48
N GLN A 130 11.36 -2.80 -9.19
CA GLN A 130 12.46 -3.31 -9.99
C GLN A 130 12.17 -2.98 -11.45
N LEU A 131 12.73 -1.87 -11.93
CA LEU A 131 12.52 -1.39 -13.30
C LEU A 131 13.04 -2.40 -14.33
N ASN A 132 12.44 -2.35 -15.51
CA ASN A 132 12.86 -3.15 -16.66
C ASN A 132 13.85 -2.35 -17.52
N ALA A 133 14.87 -3.03 -18.07
CA ALA A 133 15.80 -2.42 -19.01
C ALA A 133 15.12 -2.05 -20.33
N ASP A 134 14.08 -2.79 -20.71
CA ASP A 134 13.14 -2.37 -21.75
C ASP A 134 12.08 -1.45 -21.13
N PRO A 135 12.07 -0.13 -21.44
CA PRO A 135 11.14 0.82 -20.84
C PRO A 135 9.67 0.62 -21.29
N THR A 136 9.42 -0.28 -22.25
CA THR A 136 8.07 -0.61 -22.73
C THR A 136 7.51 -1.88 -22.10
N ALA A 137 8.36 -2.68 -21.46
CA ALA A 137 7.95 -3.91 -20.78
C ALA A 137 7.44 -3.60 -19.36
N PRO A 138 6.48 -4.38 -18.84
CA PRO A 138 6.07 -4.27 -17.44
C PRO A 138 7.25 -4.48 -16.49
N PHE A 139 7.16 -3.87 -15.32
CA PHE A 139 8.15 -4.01 -14.24
C PHE A 139 7.49 -4.38 -12.93
N LYS A 140 8.25 -5.08 -12.07
CA LYS A 140 7.74 -5.62 -10.81
C LYS A 140 7.73 -4.56 -9.73
N SER A 141 6.72 -4.62 -8.87
CA SER A 141 6.63 -3.76 -7.69
C SER A 141 6.23 -4.49 -6.43
N GLN A 142 6.62 -3.90 -5.30
CA GLN A 142 6.17 -4.28 -3.98
C GLN A 142 5.77 -3.02 -3.20
N ALA A 143 4.51 -2.94 -2.78
CA ALA A 143 3.96 -1.82 -2.04
C ALA A 143 3.49 -2.25 -0.65
N VAL A 144 3.90 -1.51 0.38
CA VAL A 144 3.36 -1.61 1.73
C VAL A 144 2.32 -0.53 1.91
N LEU A 145 1.09 -0.92 2.25
CA LEU A 145 -0.02 0.00 2.48
C LEU A 145 -0.36 0.04 3.97
N ASN A 146 -0.57 1.25 4.51
CA ASN A 146 -1.01 1.46 5.88
C ASN A 146 -2.04 2.58 5.96
N GLY A 147 -3.16 2.33 6.64
CA GLY A 147 -4.13 3.36 6.95
C GLY A 147 -5.43 2.78 7.48
N SER A 148 -6.55 3.37 7.07
CA SER A 148 -7.87 2.88 7.47
C SER A 148 -8.97 3.36 6.54
N PHE A 149 -10.11 2.71 6.64
CA PHE A 149 -11.36 3.17 6.02
C PHE A 149 -12.53 3.03 7.00
N THR A 150 -13.64 3.65 6.65
CA THR A 150 -14.90 3.57 7.38
C THR A 150 -15.99 3.17 6.42
N THR A 151 -17.03 2.51 6.93
CA THR A 151 -18.24 2.14 6.20
C THR A 151 -19.45 2.45 7.06
N PRO A 152 -20.62 2.76 6.46
CA PRO A 152 -21.86 2.95 7.21
C PRO A 152 -22.32 1.68 7.94
N LYS A 153 -22.00 0.51 7.39
CA LYS A 153 -22.29 -0.80 8.00
C LYS A 153 -21.06 -1.35 8.68
N THR A 154 -21.24 -1.99 9.85
CA THR A 154 -20.16 -2.72 10.53
C THR A 154 -19.74 -3.92 9.68
N ILE A 155 -18.44 -4.08 9.50
CA ILE A 155 -17.82 -5.23 8.84
C ILE A 155 -17.06 -5.99 9.93
N PRO A 156 -17.12 -7.33 9.97
CA PRO A 156 -16.32 -8.11 10.90
C PRO A 156 -14.83 -7.82 10.73
N GLU A 157 -14.13 -7.65 11.85
CA GLU A 157 -12.67 -7.51 11.83
C GLU A 157 -12.02 -8.79 11.26
N PRO A 158 -10.88 -8.69 10.58
CA PRO A 158 -10.17 -9.85 10.05
C PRO A 158 -9.77 -10.73 11.24
N GLY A 159 -10.04 -12.03 11.14
CA GLY A 159 -9.62 -12.98 12.18
C GLY A 159 -8.10 -12.97 12.31
N ASN A 160 -7.60 -12.71 13.51
CA ASN A 160 -6.17 -12.72 13.81
C ASN A 160 -5.56 -14.08 13.48
N THR A 161 -4.87 -14.20 12.34
CA THR A 161 -3.81 -15.20 12.22
C THR A 161 -2.57 -14.56 12.84
N SER A 162 -2.43 -14.72 14.16
CA SER A 162 -1.43 -14.05 14.99
C SER A 162 0.00 -14.29 14.48
N VAL A 163 0.58 -13.34 13.75
CA VAL A 163 2.03 -13.17 13.72
C VAL A 163 2.39 -12.32 14.94
N LEU A 164 2.54 -12.99 16.08
CA LEU A 164 3.09 -12.38 17.28
C LEU A 164 4.58 -12.15 17.02
N ILE A 165 4.96 -10.93 16.63
CA ILE A 165 6.36 -10.50 16.69
C ILE A 165 6.72 -10.46 18.18
N GLY A 166 7.50 -11.45 18.62
CA GLY A 166 7.94 -11.59 19.99
C GLY A 166 8.76 -10.37 20.42
N MET A 167 8.17 -9.51 21.24
CA MET A 167 8.95 -8.59 22.06
C MET A 167 9.46 -9.37 23.27
N GLY A 168 10.77 -9.62 23.27
CA GLY A 168 11.47 -10.25 24.38
C GLY A 168 11.29 -9.45 25.66
N ILE A 169 10.77 -10.11 26.69
CA ILE A 169 10.85 -9.60 28.05
C ILE A 169 12.27 -9.92 28.54
N ILE A 170 13.10 -8.89 28.61
CA ILE A 170 14.34 -8.93 29.41
C ILE A 170 13.89 -8.94 30.87
N GLY A 171 13.88 -10.12 31.48
CA GLY A 171 13.73 -10.27 32.91
C GLY A 171 15.03 -9.90 33.61
N VAL A 172 15.00 -8.81 34.39
CA VAL A 172 16.10 -8.39 35.27
C VAL A 172 16.17 -9.32 36.47
N SER A 173 17.25 -10.09 36.60
CA SER A 173 17.55 -10.88 37.80
C SER A 173 18.10 -9.98 38.91
N LEU A 174 17.30 -9.70 39.93
CA LEU A 174 17.77 -9.17 41.22
C LEU A 174 17.28 -10.10 42.34
N LEU A 175 18.12 -11.05 42.74
CA LEU A 175 17.97 -11.73 44.03
C LEU A 175 18.86 -11.02 45.04
N PHE A 176 18.21 -10.26 45.92
CA PHE A 176 18.80 -9.71 47.13
C PHE A 176 19.21 -10.85 48.07
N SER A 177 20.45 -10.75 48.58
CA SER A 177 20.84 -11.41 49.81
C SER A 177 20.03 -10.83 50.97
N HIS A 178 19.58 -11.67 51.89
CA HIS A 178 19.63 -11.38 53.33
C HIS A 178 19.44 -12.67 54.15
N SER A 179 20.41 -12.88 55.01
CA SER A 179 20.45 -13.84 56.09
C SER A 179 19.29 -13.63 57.08
N LYS A 180 18.66 -14.73 57.50
CA LYS A 180 18.19 -14.92 58.88
C LYS A 180 18.37 -16.36 59.29
N ASP A 181 19.47 -16.55 60.01
CA ASP A 181 19.67 -17.60 60.99
C ASP A 181 18.55 -17.55 62.05
N LYS A 182 17.98 -18.72 62.38
CA LYS A 182 17.58 -19.17 63.73
C LYS A 182 16.72 -20.45 63.69
N SER A 183 17.38 -21.55 64.05
CA SER A 183 16.97 -22.55 65.05
C SER A 183 15.57 -23.21 64.99
N LYS A 184 15.53 -24.53 64.74
CA LYS A 184 15.21 -25.61 65.72
C LYS A 184 14.72 -26.87 64.99
N PHE A 185 15.43 -27.98 65.14
CA PHE A 185 14.85 -29.32 65.16
C PHE A 185 15.46 -30.11 66.31
N ALA A 186 14.58 -30.90 66.92
CA ALA A 186 14.72 -31.99 67.90
C ALA A 186 16.13 -32.40 68.36
#